data_AF-A0A929PI51-F1
#
_entry.id   AF-A0A929PI51-F1
#
_cell.length_a   1.000
_cell.length_b   1.000
_cell.length_c   1.000
_cell.angle_alpha   90.00
_cell.angle_beta   90.00
_cell.angle_gamma   90.00
#
_symmetry.space_group_name_H-M   'P 1'
#
loop_
_entity.id
_entity.type
_entity.pdbx_description
1 polymer ?
#
loop_
_entity_poly.entity_id
_entity_poly.type
_entity_poly.pdbx_seq_one_letter_code
_entity_poly.pdbx_strand_id
1 'polypeptide(L)'
;VIGTGEAHSVREFLEEAFSYAGLDMEEHVKIDPRYFRPTETEVLVADPANAIKKLGWNPRIKFEDLVKIMVDADMRAVGLEHIGEGDNLLKKKFPNRWWRVD
;
A
#
# COMPACT_ATOMS: atom_id res chain seq x y z
N VAL A 1 -15.50 6.07 -11.23
CA VAL A 1 -14.72 5.50 -10.11
C VAL A 1 -13.25 5.70 -10.41
N ILE A 2 -12.45 6.05 -9.41
CA ILE A 2 -10.99 6.16 -9.53
C ILE A 2 -10.41 5.00 -8.72
N GLY A 3 -9.49 4.24 -9.31
CA GLY A 3 -8.82 3.11 -8.68
C GLY A 3 -7.79 2.52 -9.62
N THR A 4 -6.93 1.65 -9.13
CA THR A 4 -5.78 1.12 -9.89
C THR A 4 -6.18 0.12 -10.98
N GLY A 5 -7.35 -0.51 -10.85
CA GLY A 5 -7.74 -1.65 -11.68
C GLY A 5 -7.15 -2.99 -11.22
N GLU A 6 -6.40 -2.96 -10.12
CA GLU A 6 -5.76 -4.12 -9.50
C GLU A 6 -6.37 -4.30 -8.10
N ALA A 7 -6.55 -5.54 -7.66
CA ALA A 7 -7.02 -5.86 -6.32
C ALA A 7 -6.13 -6.93 -5.71
N HIS A 8 -5.90 -6.80 -4.41
CA HIS A 8 -5.08 -7.69 -3.61
C HIS A 8 -5.83 -8.07 -2.34
N SER A 9 -5.59 -9.28 -1.86
CA SER A 9 -6.06 -9.77 -0.59
C SER A 9 -5.31 -9.11 0.58
N VAL A 10 -5.90 -9.20 1.78
CA VAL A 10 -5.22 -8.80 3.02
C VAL A 10 -3.97 -9.65 3.25
N ARG A 11 -3.96 -10.92 2.81
CA ARG A 11 -2.79 -11.79 2.95
C ARG A 11 -1.62 -11.32 2.10
N GLU A 12 -1.84 -10.98 0.83
CA GLU A 12 -0.80 -10.43 -0.05
C GLU A 12 -0.20 -9.13 0.53
N PHE A 13 -1.03 -8.28 1.14
CA PHE A 13 -0.55 -7.07 1.80
C PHE A 13 0.38 -7.38 2.98
N LEU A 14 0.01 -8.37 3.81
CA LEU A 14 0.86 -8.80 4.92
C LEU A 14 2.14 -9.46 4.42
N GLU A 15 2.07 -10.32 3.40
CA GLU A 15 3.25 -10.96 2.80
C GLU A 15 4.26 -9.92 2.30
N GLU A 16 3.80 -8.92 1.52
CA GLU A 16 4.68 -7.86 1.01
C GLU A 16 5.24 -7.00 2.15
N ALA A 17 4.42 -6.60 3.12
CA ALA A 17 4.84 -5.73 4.23
C ALA A 17 5.86 -6.41 5.15
N PHE A 18 5.60 -7.65 5.55
CA PHE A 18 6.49 -8.43 6.41
C PHE A 18 7.78 -8.80 5.69
N SER A 19 7.69 -9.23 4.43
CA SER A 19 8.87 -9.51 3.61
C SER A 19 9.76 -8.27 3.48
N TYR A 20 9.15 -7.11 3.21
CA TYR A 20 9.87 -5.85 3.15
C TYR A 20 10.52 -5.49 4.49
N ALA A 21 9.84 -5.70 5.61
CA ALA A 21 10.41 -5.48 6.94
C ALA A 21 11.45 -6.53 7.38
N GLY A 22 11.72 -7.56 6.56
CA GLY A 22 12.64 -8.65 6.91
C GLY A 22 12.10 -9.60 7.99
N LEU A 23 10.79 -9.75 8.08
CA LEU A 23 10.09 -10.57 9.09
C LEU A 23 9.31 -11.71 8.44
N ASP A 24 9.12 -12.80 9.19
CA ASP A 24 8.18 -13.87 8.82
C ASP A 24 6.78 -13.55 9.33
N MET A 25 5.81 -13.43 8.43
CA MET A 25 4.41 -13.17 8.75
C MET A 25 3.81 -14.26 9.64
N GLU A 26 4.15 -15.54 9.42
CA GLU A 26 3.53 -16.67 10.11
C GLU A 26 3.89 -16.71 11.61
N GLU A 27 5.01 -16.07 12.00
CA GLU A 27 5.39 -15.94 13.41
C GLU A 27 4.59 -14.86 14.16
N HIS A 28 4.01 -13.90 13.44
CA HIS A 28 3.46 -12.67 14.01
C HIS A 28 1.95 -12.52 13.84
N VAL A 29 1.39 -13.04 12.74
CA VAL A 29 -0.02 -12.85 12.39
C VAL A 29 -0.90 -13.91 13.05
N LYS A 30 -2.01 -13.47 13.66
CA LYS A 30 -3.03 -14.34 14.24
C LYS A 30 -4.42 -13.89 13.83
N ILE A 31 -5.32 -14.85 13.65
CA ILE A 31 -6.73 -14.59 13.33
C ILE A 31 -7.51 -14.48 14.64
N ASP A 32 -8.19 -13.36 14.82
CA ASP A 32 -9.11 -13.17 15.93
C ASP A 32 -10.54 -12.99 15.41
N PRO A 33 -11.50 -13.83 15.82
CA PRO A 33 -12.87 -13.76 15.34
C PRO A 33 -13.58 -12.42 15.59
N ARG A 34 -13.09 -11.62 16.54
CA ARG A 34 -13.63 -10.29 16.84
C ARG A 34 -13.53 -9.31 15.68
N TYR A 35 -12.62 -9.53 14.73
CA TYR A 35 -12.44 -8.66 13.56
C TYR A 35 -13.25 -9.10 12.32
N PHE A 36 -13.97 -10.23 12.37
CA PHE A 36 -14.90 -10.58 11.28
C PHE A 36 -16.10 -9.65 11.29
N ARG A 37 -16.47 -9.16 10.11
CA ARG A 37 -17.66 -8.33 9.94
C ARG A 37 -18.88 -9.23 9.70
N PRO A 38 -20.04 -8.96 10.32
CA PRO A 38 -21.27 -9.74 10.10
C PRO A 38 -21.69 -9.85 8.64
N THR A 39 -21.34 -8.84 7.85
CA THR A 39 -21.46 -8.83 6.39
C THR A 39 -20.06 -8.65 5.81
N GLU A 40 -19.53 -9.68 5.18
CA GLU A 40 -18.26 -9.56 4.46
C GLU A 40 -18.48 -8.78 3.17
N THR A 41 -17.51 -7.96 2.80
CA THR A 41 -17.62 -7.12 1.60
C THR A 41 -17.25 -7.94 0.37
N GLU A 42 -17.95 -7.75 -0.74
CA GLU A 42 -17.54 -8.32 -2.03
C GLU A 42 -16.16 -7.77 -2.46
N VAL A 43 -15.46 -8.51 -3.33
CA VAL A 43 -14.17 -8.09 -3.88
C VAL A 43 -14.32 -6.75 -4.60
N LEU A 44 -13.55 -5.75 -4.16
CA LEU A 44 -13.58 -4.41 -4.74
C LEU A 44 -12.48 -4.26 -5.78
N VAL A 45 -12.88 -4.14 -7.06
CA VAL A 45 -11.97 -3.81 -8.17
C VAL A 45 -12.57 -2.68 -9.00
N ALA A 46 -11.81 -1.60 -9.18
CA ALA A 46 -12.27 -0.47 -9.98
C ALA A 46 -12.03 -0.70 -11.48
N ASP A 47 -12.90 -0.19 -12.35
CA ASP A 47 -12.60 0.03 -13.77
C ASP A 47 -12.22 1.51 -14.00
N PRO A 48 -10.93 1.84 -14.21
CA PRO A 48 -10.48 3.21 -14.42
C PRO A 48 -10.57 3.67 -15.88
N ALA A 49 -11.12 2.88 -16.82
CA ALA A 49 -11.08 3.18 -18.26
C ALA A 49 -11.66 4.58 -18.60
N ASN A 50 -12.71 5.00 -17.90
CA ASN A 50 -13.31 6.33 -18.10
C ASN A 50 -12.38 7.47 -17.62
N ALA A 51 -11.70 7.29 -16.48
CA ALA A 51 -10.75 8.27 -15.95
C ALA A 51 -9.51 8.41 -16.84
N ILE A 52 -9.00 7.29 -17.33
CA ILE A 52 -7.88 7.28 -18.30
C ILE A 52 -8.27 8.05 -19.56
N LYS A 53 -9.43 7.74 -20.16
CA LYS A 53 -9.88 8.35 -21.43
C LYS A 53 -10.16 9.85 -21.30
N LYS A 54 -10.81 10.28 -20.22
CA LYS A 54 -11.26 11.67 -20.07
C LYS A 54 -10.26 12.59 -19.40
N LEU A 55 -9.45 12.06 -18.48
CA LEU A 55 -8.56 12.86 -17.63
C LEU A 55 -7.07 12.57 -17.90
N GLY A 56 -6.75 11.56 -18.72
CA GLY A 56 -5.38 11.06 -18.83
C GLY A 56 -4.84 10.48 -17.52
N TRP A 57 -5.73 10.20 -16.56
CA TRP A 57 -5.35 9.77 -15.22
C TRP A 57 -4.82 8.34 -15.26
N ASN A 58 -3.65 8.11 -14.65
CA ASN A 58 -3.08 6.78 -14.44
C ASN A 58 -2.42 6.71 -13.06
N PRO A 59 -2.51 5.58 -12.34
CA PRO A 59 -1.85 5.42 -11.04
C PRO A 59 -0.33 5.46 -11.22
N ARG A 60 0.34 6.38 -10.51
CA ARG A 60 1.81 6.50 -10.54
C ARG A 60 2.49 5.60 -9.50
N ILE A 61 1.76 5.25 -8.45
CA ILE A 61 2.14 4.34 -7.38
C ILE A 61 1.25 3.10 -7.52
N LYS A 62 1.88 1.93 -7.53
CA LYS A 62 1.20 0.63 -7.53
C LYS A 62 1.21 0.01 -6.14
N PHE A 63 0.62 -1.17 -6.00
CA PHE A 63 0.48 -1.88 -4.73
C PHE A 63 1.80 -2.04 -3.96
N GLU A 64 2.81 -2.69 -4.55
CA GLU A 64 4.12 -2.90 -3.92
C GLU A 64 4.80 -1.58 -3.53
N ASP A 65 4.78 -0.59 -4.43
CA ASP A 65 5.32 0.75 -4.14
C ASP A 65 4.66 1.36 -2.89
N LEU A 66 3.33 1.25 -2.78
CA LEU A 66 2.57 1.80 -1.67
C LEU A 66 2.89 1.10 -0.35
N VAL A 67 3.02 -0.23 -0.37
CA VAL A 67 3.39 -1.01 0.83
C VAL A 67 4.74 -0.54 1.37
N LYS A 68 5.75 -0.41 0.51
CA LYS A 68 7.09 0.07 0.91
C LYS A 68 7.05 1.48 1.50
N ILE A 69 6.28 2.38 0.88
CA ILE A 69 6.07 3.75 1.39
C ILE A 69 5.47 3.72 2.80
N MET A 70 4.44 2.91 3.01
CA MET A 70 3.75 2.83 4.30
C MET A 70 4.65 2.25 5.40
N VAL A 71 5.37 1.16 5.12
CA VAL A 71 6.27 0.53 6.10
C VAL A 71 7.41 1.49 6.48
N ASP A 72 8.04 2.15 5.50
CA ASP A 72 9.07 3.16 5.76
C ASP A 72 8.56 4.32 6.62
N ALA A 73 7.32 4.77 6.38
CA ALA A 73 6.69 5.84 7.13
C ALA A 73 6.40 5.42 8.58
N ASP A 74 5.81 4.23 8.79
CA ASP A 74 5.51 3.72 10.13
C ASP A 74 6.77 3.49 10.96
N MET A 75 7.81 2.87 10.37
CA MET A 75 9.10 2.67 11.04
C MET A 75 9.71 4.00 11.49
N ARG A 76 9.68 5.02 10.63
CA ARG A 76 10.14 6.37 10.95
C ARG A 76 9.32 7.01 12.06
N ALA A 77 8.00 6.86 12.03
CA ALA A 77 7.09 7.44 13.02
C ALA A 77 7.36 6.91 14.44
N VAL A 78 7.81 5.66 14.56
CA VAL A 78 8.21 5.04 15.84
C VAL A 78 9.71 5.17 16.15
N GLY A 79 10.48 5.84 15.29
CA GLY A 79 11.91 6.09 15.50
C GLY A 79 12.83 4.90 15.21
N LEU A 80 12.36 3.90 14.46
CA LEU A 80 13.17 2.78 13.97
C LEU A 80 13.90 3.15 12.68
N GLU A 81 15.01 2.46 12.41
CA GLU A 81 15.70 2.54 11.14
C GLU A 81 14.91 1.76 10.08
N HIS A 82 14.61 2.40 8.96
CA HIS A 82 13.85 1.85 7.84
C HIS A 82 14.73 1.64 6.61
N ILE A 83 14.29 0.79 5.68
CA ILE A 83 15.07 0.46 4.47
C ILE A 83 15.14 1.68 3.52
N GLY A 84 14.06 2.45 3.42
CA GLY A 84 14.04 3.72 2.69
C GLY A 84 13.80 3.59 1.19
N GLU A 85 13.39 2.43 0.67
CA GLU A 85 13.04 2.29 -0.76
C GLU A 85 11.79 3.10 -1.10
N GLY A 86 10.78 3.09 -0.22
CA GLY A 86 9.56 3.88 -0.38
C GLY A 86 9.86 5.38 -0.43
N ASP A 87 10.76 5.85 0.43
CA ASP A 87 11.22 7.24 0.43
C ASP A 87 11.93 7.65 -0.85
N ASN A 88 12.83 6.78 -1.31
CA ASN A 88 13.56 7.00 -2.56
C ASN A 88 12.61 7.00 -3.75
N LEU A 89 11.59 6.13 -3.73
CA LEU A 89 10.56 6.06 -4.74
C LEU A 89 9.71 7.32 -4.78
N LEU A 90 9.29 7.85 -3.63
CA LEU A 90 8.58 9.12 -3.54
C LEU A 90 9.41 10.29 -4.07
N LYS A 91 10.69 10.39 -3.69
CA LYS A 91 11.61 11.42 -4.21
C LYS A 91 11.74 11.35 -5.74
N LYS A 92 11.84 10.14 -6.29
CA LYS A 92 11.98 9.91 -7.74
C LYS A 92 10.70 10.20 -8.50
N LYS A 93 9.55 9.70 -8.05
CA LYS A 93 8.27 9.84 -8.74
C LYS A 93 7.60 11.20 -8.49
N PHE A 94 7.84 11.81 -7.34
CA PHE A 94 7.25 13.09 -6.95
C PHE A 94 8.33 14.06 -6.42
N PRO A 95 9.27 14.51 -7.29
CA PRO A 95 10.35 15.42 -6.89
C PRO A 95 9.83 16.80 -6.42
N ASN A 96 8.67 17.21 -6.92
CA ASN A 96 8.02 18.49 -6.58
C ASN A 96 6.70 18.26 -5.82
N ARG A 97 6.69 17.32 -4.87
CA ARG A 97 5.50 17.05 -4.06
C ARG A 97 5.11 18.26 -3.22
N TRP A 98 3.80 18.50 -3.11
CA TRP A 98 3.25 19.63 -2.34
C TRP A 98 3.07 19.29 -0.86
N TRP A 99 2.96 17.99 -0.51
CA TRP A 99 2.89 17.50 0.86
C TRP A 99 4.29 17.30 1.45
N ARG A 100 4.43 17.54 2.75
CA ARG A 100 5.73 17.59 3.45
C ARG A 100 6.00 16.39 4.35
N VAL A 101 4.94 15.69 4.75
CA VAL A 101 5.00 14.57 5.69
C VAL A 101 4.26 13.41 5.04
N ASP A 102 4.84 12.23 5.17
CA ASP A 102 4.24 10.95 4.81
C ASP A 102 3.76 10.29 6.11
#